data_AF-A0A2G9ZN49-F1
#
_entry.id   AF-A0A2G9ZN49-F1
#
_cell.length_a   1.000
_cell.length_b   1.000
_cell.length_c   1.000
_cell.angle_alpha   90.00
_cell.angle_beta   90.00
_cell.angle_gamma   90.00
#
_symmetry.space_group_name_H-M   'P 1'
#
loop_
_entity.id
_entity.type
_entity.pdbx_description
1 polymer ?
#
loop_
_entity_poly.entity_id
_entity_poly.type
_entity_poly.pdbx_seq_one_letter_code
_entity_poly.pdbx_strand_id
1 'polypeptide(L)'
;MTAPNNFKAKIKRTITSVLPVAKNRTGHCSNCGQCCYLPKKCLFLKTKGAKNYCSIYKIRPLNCRKYPRTEAECLTPNTCSFHFKKE
;
A
#
# COMPACT_ATOMS: atom_id res chain seq x y z
N MET A 1 -3.18 14.27 -8.88
CA MET A 1 -2.30 13.44 -9.75
C MET A 1 -1.81 12.24 -8.94
N THR A 2 -2.18 11.03 -9.34
CA THR A 2 -1.76 9.77 -8.71
C THR A 2 -0.27 9.53 -9.02
N ALA A 3 0.53 9.08 -8.04
CA ALA A 3 1.93 8.77 -8.28
C ALA A 3 2.11 7.70 -9.39
N PRO A 4 3.22 7.70 -10.14
CA PRO A 4 3.46 6.66 -11.15
C PRO A 4 3.82 5.32 -10.51
N ASN A 5 3.35 4.20 -11.07
CA ASN A 5 3.69 2.85 -10.59
C ASN A 5 5.07 2.38 -11.14
N ASN A 6 6.15 2.99 -10.65
CA ASN A 6 7.51 2.64 -11.06
C ASN A 6 8.47 2.45 -9.87
N PHE A 7 9.70 2.02 -10.14
CA PHE A 7 10.72 1.79 -9.11
C PHE A 7 11.10 3.06 -8.35
N LYS A 8 11.20 4.21 -9.03
CA LYS A 8 11.48 5.51 -8.39
C LYS A 8 10.43 5.86 -7.34
N ALA A 9 9.14 5.69 -7.68
CA ALA A 9 8.04 5.89 -6.74
C ALA A 9 8.03 4.87 -5.59
N LYS A 10 8.48 3.62 -5.83
CA LYS A 10 8.66 2.63 -4.76
C LYS A 10 9.79 3.00 -3.80
N ILE A 11 10.93 3.46 -4.32
CA ILE A 11 12.05 3.94 -3.50
C ILE A 11 11.58 5.13 -2.66
N LYS A 12 10.93 6.12 -3.29
CA LYS A 12 10.34 7.27 -2.59
C LYS A 12 9.43 6.83 -1.45
N ARG A 13 8.43 5.96 -1.70
CA ARG A 13 7.53 5.40 -0.68
C ARG A 13 8.26 4.63 0.43
N THR A 14 9.35 3.96 0.09
CA THR A 14 10.13 3.19 1.07
C THR A 14 10.88 4.11 2.00
N ILE A 15 11.54 5.14 1.47
CA ILE A 15 12.25 6.16 2.26
C ILE A 15 11.25 6.98 3.09
N THR A 16 10.16 7.46 2.49
CA THR A 16 9.14 8.26 3.20
C THR A 16 8.30 7.44 4.18
N SER A 17 8.46 6.11 4.23
CA SER A 17 7.74 5.27 5.19
C SER A 17 8.12 5.56 6.65
N VAL A 18 9.24 6.23 6.92
CA VAL A 18 9.55 6.67 8.30
C VAL A 18 8.66 7.83 8.75
N LEU A 19 8.16 8.65 7.82
CA LEU A 19 7.32 9.82 8.09
C LEU A 19 5.92 9.44 8.59
N PRO A 20 5.21 10.36 9.26
CA PRO A 20 3.83 10.14 9.67
C PRO A 20 2.91 9.96 8.46
N VAL A 21 1.85 9.19 8.70
CA VAL A 21 0.75 9.00 7.75
C VAL A 21 -0.15 10.22 7.78
N ALA A 22 -0.76 10.57 6.64
CA ALA A 22 -1.65 11.71 6.53
C ALA A 22 -2.78 11.62 7.55
N LYS A 23 -3.06 12.72 8.27
CA LYS A 23 -4.06 12.78 9.34
C LYS A 23 -5.48 12.51 8.84
N ASN A 24 -5.76 12.87 7.59
CA ASN A 24 -7.04 12.63 6.93
C ASN A 24 -7.20 11.21 6.36
N ARG A 25 -6.20 10.32 6.55
CA ARG A 25 -6.30 8.92 6.11
C ARG A 25 -7.16 8.11 7.08
N THR A 26 -8.21 7.50 6.57
CA THR A 26 -9.10 6.60 7.30
C THR A 26 -9.08 5.19 6.72
N GLY A 27 -9.69 4.25 7.45
CA GLY A 27 -9.78 2.85 7.06
C GLY A 27 -8.60 2.00 7.55
N HIS A 28 -8.50 0.79 7.00
CA HIS A 28 -7.57 -0.23 7.46
C HIS A 28 -7.13 -1.13 6.31
N CYS A 29 -6.01 -1.85 6.50
CA CYS A 29 -5.58 -2.81 5.49
C CYS A 29 -6.47 -4.06 5.53
N SER A 30 -7.23 -4.31 4.47
CA SER A 30 -8.10 -5.49 4.29
C SER A 30 -7.35 -6.76 3.83
N ASN A 31 -6.02 -6.71 3.81
CA ASN A 31 -5.14 -7.78 3.29
C ASN A 31 -5.52 -8.24 1.87
N CYS A 32 -5.93 -7.32 1.00
CA CYS A 32 -6.37 -7.60 -0.38
C CYS A 32 -5.23 -7.98 -1.35
N GLY A 33 -3.96 -7.83 -0.94
CA GLY A 33 -2.79 -8.18 -1.75
C GLY A 33 -2.47 -7.24 -2.92
N GLN A 34 -3.29 -6.23 -3.22
CA GLN A 34 -3.09 -5.35 -4.39
C GLN A 34 -1.79 -4.54 -4.32
N CYS A 35 -1.45 -4.02 -3.14
CA CYS A 35 -0.19 -3.30 -2.95
C CYS A 35 1.06 -4.20 -3.15
N CYS A 36 0.90 -5.53 -3.06
CA CYS A 36 1.97 -6.48 -3.27
C CYS A 36 2.32 -6.69 -4.75
N TYR A 37 1.53 -6.18 -5.69
CA TYR A 37 1.87 -6.18 -7.12
C TYR A 37 2.75 -4.98 -7.53
N LEU A 38 2.99 -4.03 -6.63
CA LEU A 38 3.55 -2.72 -6.99
C LEU A 38 5.05 -2.59 -6.72
N PRO A 39 5.84 -2.10 -7.69
CA PRO A 39 5.63 -2.13 -9.14
C PRO A 39 5.93 -3.52 -9.73
N LYS A 40 6.45 -4.44 -8.92
CA LYS A 40 6.62 -5.85 -9.24
C LYS A 40 5.93 -6.71 -8.18
N LYS A 41 5.51 -7.89 -8.59
CA LYS A 41 4.93 -8.93 -7.73
C LYS A 41 5.88 -9.26 -6.57
N CYS A 42 5.40 -9.10 -5.35
CA CYS A 42 6.09 -9.45 -4.12
C CYS A 42 6.15 -10.98 -3.98
N LEU A 43 7.30 -11.49 -3.52
CA LEU A 43 7.52 -12.92 -3.27
C LEU A 43 6.60 -13.48 -2.18
N PHE A 44 6.15 -12.61 -1.25
CA PHE A 44 5.28 -13.01 -0.14
C PHE A 44 3.79 -12.97 -0.48
N LEU A 45 3.42 -12.59 -1.70
CA LEU A 45 2.04 -12.63 -2.14
C LEU A 45 1.60 -14.08 -2.37
N LYS A 46 0.53 -14.50 -1.69
CA LYS A 46 -0.08 -15.81 -1.86
C LYS A 46 -1.53 -15.67 -2.32
N THR A 47 -2.03 -16.74 -2.91
CA THR A 47 -3.41 -16.85 -3.39
C THR A 47 -4.05 -18.06 -2.71
N LYS A 48 -5.27 -17.89 -2.19
CA LYS A 48 -6.09 -18.97 -1.64
C LYS A 48 -7.48 -18.88 -2.30
N GLY A 49 -7.79 -19.85 -3.16
CA GLY A 49 -8.96 -19.78 -4.04
C GLY A 49 -8.88 -18.54 -4.93
N ALA A 50 -9.95 -17.75 -4.98
CA ALA A 50 -10.00 -16.49 -5.74
C ALA A 50 -9.37 -15.28 -5.00
N LYS A 51 -8.89 -15.44 -3.76
CA LYS A 51 -8.44 -14.32 -2.92
C LYS A 51 -6.91 -14.26 -2.81
N ASN A 52 -6.36 -13.08 -3.11
CA ASN A 52 -4.97 -12.73 -2.86
C ASN A 52 -4.77 -12.22 -1.43
N TYR A 53 -3.64 -12.55 -0.81
CA TYR A 53 -3.28 -12.09 0.53
C TYR A 53 -1.76 -12.03 0.76
N CYS A 54 -1.33 -11.19 1.70
CA CYS A 54 0.06 -11.11 2.14
C CYS A 54 0.33 -12.21 3.17
N SER A 55 1.25 -13.13 2.86
CA SER A 55 1.60 -14.23 3.78
C SER A 55 2.36 -13.77 5.03
N ILE A 56 3.11 -12.67 4.93
CA ILE A 56 3.86 -12.09 6.05
C ILE A 56 3.13 -10.92 6.73
N TYR A 57 1.78 -10.93 6.70
CA TYR A 57 0.96 -9.79 7.14
C TYR A 57 1.32 -9.24 8.53
N LYS A 58 1.66 -10.14 9.47
CA LYS A 58 2.02 -9.78 10.86
C LYS A 58 3.38 -9.10 10.99
N ILE A 59 4.35 -9.42 10.11
CA ILE A 59 5.73 -8.92 10.15
C ILE A 59 6.05 -7.98 8.98
N ARG A 60 5.01 -7.32 8.44
CA ARG A 60 5.16 -6.45 7.26
C ARG A 60 6.21 -5.36 7.51
N PRO A 61 7.10 -5.10 6.54
CA PRO A 61 8.03 -3.99 6.62
C PRO A 61 7.29 -2.65 6.70
N LEU A 62 7.97 -1.62 7.21
CA LEU A 62 7.35 -0.32 7.52
C LEU A 62 6.67 0.32 6.30
N ASN A 63 7.30 0.21 5.13
CA ASN A 63 6.74 0.68 3.86
C ASN A 63 5.40 0.00 3.52
N CYS A 64 5.25 -1.31 3.78
CA CYS A 64 3.99 -2.02 3.58
C CYS A 64 2.95 -1.69 4.65
N ARG A 65 3.37 -1.42 5.89
CA ARG A 65 2.45 -1.06 7.01
C ARG A 65 1.84 0.32 6.84
N LYS A 66 2.63 1.29 6.38
CA LYS A 66 2.19 2.69 6.22
C LYS A 66 1.63 3.02 4.84
N TYR A 67 1.73 2.12 3.87
CA TYR A 67 1.15 2.34 2.54
C TYR A 67 -0.39 2.25 2.58
N PRO A 68 -1.10 3.18 1.90
CA PRO A 68 -0.62 4.45 1.38
C PRO A 68 -0.45 5.48 2.51
N ARG A 69 0.66 6.24 2.50
CA ARG A 69 0.92 7.24 3.53
C ARG A 69 0.12 8.53 3.27
N THR A 70 -0.05 8.90 2.00
CA THR A 70 -0.84 10.05 1.54
C THR A 70 -1.68 9.66 0.33
N GLU A 71 -2.68 10.47 0.00
CA GLU A 71 -3.54 10.25 -1.17
C GLU A 71 -2.74 10.18 -2.47
N ALA A 72 -1.76 11.08 -2.64
CA ALA A 72 -0.89 11.11 -3.81
C ALA A 72 -0.05 9.82 -3.97
N GLU A 73 0.26 9.13 -2.87
CA GLU A 73 0.99 7.86 -2.89
C GLU A 73 0.08 6.64 -3.11
N CYS A 74 -1.26 6.80 -3.08
CA CYS A 74 -2.21 5.70 -3.24
C CYS A 74 -2.37 5.30 -4.71
N LEU A 75 -1.72 4.18 -5.08
CA LEU A 75 -1.80 3.61 -6.43
C LEU A 75 -2.97 2.62 -6.60
N THR A 76 -3.65 2.29 -5.52
CA THR A 76 -4.71 1.27 -5.48
C THR A 76 -5.99 1.82 -4.83
N PRO A 77 -6.51 2.99 -5.24
CA PRO A 77 -7.64 3.63 -4.57
C PRO A 77 -8.94 2.84 -4.67
N ASN A 78 -9.14 2.07 -5.75
CA ASN A 78 -10.40 1.35 -6.00
C ASN A 78 -10.49 0.01 -5.26
N THR A 79 -9.36 -0.53 -4.79
CA THR A 79 -9.29 -1.88 -4.19
C THR A 79 -8.77 -1.89 -2.77
N CYS A 80 -8.02 -0.87 -2.37
CA CYS A 80 -7.50 -0.77 -1.01
C CYS A 80 -8.52 -0.02 -0.15
N SER A 81 -8.80 -0.55 1.04
CA SER A 81 -9.78 0.02 1.98
C SER A 81 -9.26 1.25 2.76
N PHE A 82 -8.30 1.98 2.19
CA PHE A 82 -7.81 3.23 2.73
C PHE A 82 -8.40 4.39 1.95
N HIS A 83 -8.96 5.35 2.67
CA HIS A 83 -9.61 6.52 2.09
C HIS A 83 -8.98 7.80 2.65
N PHE A 84 -9.09 8.89 1.91
CA PHE A 84 -8.59 10.20 2.30
C PHE A 84 -9.76 11.16 2.26
N LYS A 85 -10.11 11.75 3.40
CA LYS A 85 -11.15 12.78 3.45
C LYS A 85 -10.58 14.07 2.84
N LYS A 86 -11.33 14.68 1.94
CA LYS A 86 -11.09 16.06 1.53
C LYS A 86 -11.70 16.94 2.62
N GLU A 87 -10.87 17.82 3.18
CA GLU A 87 -11.35 18.91 4.03
C GLU A 87 -12.04 19.97 3.18
#